data_AF-A0A8H6C2I0-F1
#
_entry.id   AF-A0A8H6C2I0-F1
#
_cell.length_a   1.000
_cell.length_b   1.000
_cell.length_c   1.000
_cell.angle_alpha   90.00
_cell.angle_beta   90.00
_cell.angle_gamma   90.00
#
_symmetry.space_group_name_H-M   'P 1'
#
loop_
_entity.id
_entity.type
_entity.pdbx_description
1 polymer ?
#
loop_
_entity_poly.entity_id
_entity_poly.type
_entity_poly.pdbx_seq_one_letter_code
_entity_poly.pdbx_strand_id
1 'polypeptide(L)'
;MFCGVLAGPNVIPGFWIFMYRCNPFTYLIQAILSTGLANAKVTCAPRELVTLKPPMGETCSSFIGPYTEAAGGYFSTNSDGTCSVCRIDSTNQFLESINALFSQRWRNFGIFVALLVSISFLLFSFTGWLEFQKVIEKRR
;
A
#
# COMPACT_ATOMS: atom_id res chain seq x y z
N MET A 1 4.45 -6.28 -9.87
CA MET A 1 3.01 -6.41 -10.19
C MET A 1 2.18 -6.77 -8.95
N PHE A 2 2.51 -7.82 -8.20
CA PHE A 2 1.70 -8.31 -7.07
C PHE A 2 2.17 -7.81 -5.69
N CYS A 3 2.74 -6.61 -5.62
CA CYS A 3 3.27 -6.01 -4.39
C CYS A 3 2.22 -5.19 -3.62
N GLY A 4 0.95 -5.16 -4.05
CA GLY A 4 -0.13 -4.44 -3.37
C GLY A 4 -0.24 -2.95 -3.68
N VAL A 5 0.79 -2.34 -4.29
CA VAL A 5 0.84 -0.89 -4.55
C VAL A 5 -0.05 -0.46 -5.71
N LEU A 6 -0.08 -1.24 -6.80
CA LEU A 6 -0.89 -0.94 -7.99
C LEU A 6 -2.25 -1.65 -7.98
N ALA A 7 -2.30 -2.83 -7.36
CA ALA A 7 -3.49 -3.65 -7.24
C ALA A 7 -3.49 -4.25 -5.83
N GLY A 8 -4.42 -3.78 -5.00
CA GLY A 8 -4.61 -4.30 -3.65
C GLY A 8 -5.13 -5.75 -3.66
N PRO A 9 -5.08 -6.45 -2.51
CA PRO A 9 -5.55 -7.84 -2.42
C PRO A 9 -7.04 -8.02 -2.79
N ASN A 10 -7.84 -6.95 -2.75
CA ASN A 10 -9.28 -6.98 -3.03
C ASN A 10 -9.64 -6.98 -4.52
N VAL A 11 -8.72 -6.60 -5.41
CA VAL A 11 -8.97 -6.54 -6.87
C VAL A 11 -8.38 -7.73 -7.63
N ILE A 12 -7.66 -8.61 -6.93
CA ILE A 12 -6.98 -9.76 -7.52
C ILE A 12 -7.93 -10.97 -7.43
N PRO A 13 -8.14 -11.75 -8.52
CA PRO A 13 -8.94 -12.98 -8.46
C PRO A 13 -8.37 -13.94 -7.42
N GLY A 14 -9.23 -14.56 -6.62
CA GLY A 14 -8.85 -15.28 -5.40
C GLY A 14 -7.76 -16.34 -5.57
N PHE A 15 -7.64 -16.94 -6.75
CA PHE A 15 -6.54 -17.86 -7.08
C PHE A 15 -5.14 -17.23 -6.91
N TRP A 16 -4.95 -15.94 -7.23
CA TRP A 16 -3.64 -15.27 -7.19
C TRP A 16 -3.30 -14.67 -5.81
N ILE A 17 -4.18 -14.82 -4.81
CA ILE A 17 -3.95 -14.30 -3.45
C ILE A 17 -2.73 -14.96 -2.78
N PHE A 18 -2.43 -16.21 -3.13
CA PHE A 18 -1.28 -16.93 -2.56
C PHE A 18 0.02 -16.23 -2.95
N MET A 19 0.13 -15.78 -4.20
CA MET A 19 1.36 -15.20 -4.70
C MET A 19 1.65 -13.83 -4.07
N TYR A 20 0.60 -13.08 -3.74
CA TYR A 20 0.70 -11.86 -2.94
C TYR A 20 1.29 -12.13 -1.53
N ARG A 21 0.89 -13.25 -0.90
CA ARG A 21 1.36 -13.66 0.44
C ARG A 21 2.74 -14.32 0.44
N CYS A 22 3.15 -14.98 -0.64
CA CYS A 22 4.48 -15.58 -0.74
C CYS A 22 5.55 -14.57 -1.21
N ASN A 23 5.15 -13.41 -1.72
CA ASN A 23 6.08 -12.41 -2.25
C ASN A 23 6.69 -11.56 -1.11
N PRO A 24 8.01 -11.63 -0.86
CA PRO A 24 8.66 -10.85 0.19
C PRO A 24 8.56 -9.34 -0.04
N PHE A 25 8.49 -8.89 -1.30
CA PHE A 25 8.37 -7.47 -1.64
C PHE A 25 7.07 -6.84 -1.13
N THR A 26 5.99 -7.61 -1.03
CA THR A 26 4.72 -7.14 -0.46
C THR A 26 4.93 -6.63 0.97
N TYR A 27 5.59 -7.43 1.80
CA TYR A 27 5.84 -7.12 3.21
C TYR A 27 6.87 -6.00 3.39
N LEU A 28 7.90 -5.97 2.53
CA LEU A 28 8.90 -4.91 2.55
C LEU A 28 8.28 -3.54 2.28
N ILE A 29 7.49 -3.42 1.21
CA ILE A 29 6.88 -2.14 0.84
C ILE A 29 5.86 -1.69 1.89
N GLN A 30 5.04 -2.60 2.42
CA GLN A 30 4.12 -2.28 3.50
C GLN A 30 4.86 -1.80 4.76
N ALA A 31 5.98 -2.41 5.11
CA ALA A 31 6.80 -1.97 6.25
C ALA A 31 7.41 -0.58 6.00
N ILE A 32 8.07 -0.36 4.85
CA ILE A 32 8.69 0.92 4.51
C ILE A 32 7.65 2.05 4.47
N LEU A 33 6.56 1.88 3.72
CA LEU A 33 5.53 2.91 3.56
C LEU A 33 4.86 3.22 4.91
N SER A 34 4.48 2.20 5.67
CA SER A 34 3.87 2.43 6.98
C SER A 34 4.81 3.14 7.95
N THR A 35 6.12 2.88 7.89
CA THR A 35 7.07 3.60 8.76
C THR A 35 7.40 5.02 8.29
N GLY A 36 7.53 5.25 6.99
CA GLY A 36 8.01 6.51 6.43
C GLY A 36 6.93 7.58 6.22
N LEU A 37 5.68 7.17 6.03
CA LEU A 37 4.58 8.06 5.63
C LEU A 37 3.47 8.19 6.69
N ALA A 38 3.44 7.33 7.71
CA ALA A 38 2.34 7.34 8.68
C ALA A 38 2.27 8.61 9.52
N ASN A 39 1.05 8.92 9.99
CA ASN A 39 0.73 10.02 10.91
C ASN A 39 1.08 11.43 10.41
N ALA A 40 1.27 11.61 9.10
CA ALA A 40 1.40 12.93 8.51
C ALA A 40 0.03 13.45 8.03
N LYS A 41 -0.19 14.76 8.21
CA LYS A 41 -1.32 15.47 7.63
C LYS A 41 -1.03 15.77 6.15
N VAL A 42 -2.01 15.50 5.29
CA VAL A 42 -1.89 15.72 3.85
C VAL A 42 -2.53 17.06 3.49
N THR A 43 -1.76 17.91 2.82
CA THR A 43 -2.25 19.17 2.25
C THR A 43 -2.19 19.07 0.72
N CYS A 44 -3.35 18.99 0.07
CA CYS A 44 -3.45 18.93 -1.38
C CYS A 44 -2.85 20.18 -2.05
N ALA A 45 -2.07 19.98 -3.11
CA ALA A 45 -1.64 21.06 -3.98
C ALA A 45 -2.80 21.54 -4.88
N PRO A 46 -2.73 22.74 -5.48
CA PRO A 46 -3.80 23.28 -6.33
C PRO A 46 -4.22 22.36 -7.49
N ARG A 47 -3.29 21.54 -8.01
CA ARG A 47 -3.53 20.57 -9.08
C ARG A 47 -4.23 19.29 -8.64
N GLU A 48 -4.24 18.99 -7.34
CA GLU A 48 -4.84 17.79 -6.75
C GLU A 48 -6.24 18.06 -6.20
N LEU A 49 -6.58 19.34 -6.07
CA LEU A 49 -7.91 19.79 -5.72
C LEU A 49 -8.86 19.56 -6.89
N VAL A 50 -9.96 18.86 -6.62
CA VAL A 50 -11.04 18.68 -7.58
C VAL A 50 -12.03 19.82 -7.36
N THR A 51 -12.16 20.70 -8.34
CA THR A 51 -13.14 21.80 -8.29
C THR A 51 -14.48 21.32 -8.83
N LEU A 52 -15.51 21.44 -8.00
CA LEU A 52 -16.88 21.03 -8.31
C LEU A 52 -17.81 22.23 -8.13
N LYS A 53 -18.85 22.31 -8.97
CA LYS A 53 -19.90 23.32 -8.83
C LYS A 53 -21.14 22.65 -8.23
N PRO A 54 -21.63 23.11 -7.06
CA PRO A 54 -22.83 22.54 -6.48
C PRO A 54 -24.05 22.84 -7.37
N PRO A 55 -25.06 21.95 -7.38
CA PRO A 55 -26.32 22.20 -8.08
C PRO A 55 -27.03 23.45 -7.52
N MET A 56 -27.92 24.04 -8.33
CA MET A 56 -28.59 25.31 -7.98
C MET A 56 -29.32 25.20 -6.64
N GLY A 57 -28.94 26.04 -5.68
CA GLY A 57 -29.57 26.12 -4.36
C GLY A 57 -28.87 25.35 -3.23
N GLU A 58 -27.83 24.56 -3.53
CA GLU A 58 -27.06 23.84 -2.51
C GLU A 58 -25.74 24.55 -2.16
N THR A 59 -25.36 24.46 -0.88
CA THR A 59 -24.05 24.92 -0.40
C THR A 59 -23.01 23.81 -0.56
N CYS A 60 -21.72 24.18 -0.67
CA CYS A 60 -20.62 23.20 -0.70
C CYS A 60 -20.68 22.20 0.46
N SER A 61 -21.06 22.67 1.65
CA SER A 61 -21.21 21.81 2.83
C SER A 61 -22.34 20.79 2.69
N SER A 62 -23.49 21.20 2.14
CA SER A 62 -24.64 20.30 1.95
C SER A 62 -24.37 19.22 0.89
N PHE A 63 -23.69 19.59 -0.20
CA PHE A 63 -23.42 18.68 -1.31
C PHE A 63 -22.25 17.73 -1.02
N ILE A 64 -21.17 18.25 -0.42
CA ILE A 64 -19.91 17.51 -0.26
C ILE A 64 -19.68 17.00 1.16
N GLY A 65 -20.31 17.60 2.17
CA GLY A 65 -20.20 17.16 3.56
C GLY A 65 -20.40 15.65 3.75
N PRO A 66 -21.51 15.06 3.25
CA PRO A 66 -21.74 13.62 3.35
C PRO A 66 -20.67 12.78 2.66
N TYR A 67 -20.11 13.28 1.54
CA TYR A 67 -19.03 12.61 0.84
C TYR A 67 -17.73 12.64 1.66
N THR A 68 -17.36 13.77 2.25
CA THR A 68 -16.14 13.88 3.07
C THR A 68 -16.25 13.11 4.40
N GLU A 69 -17.45 12.94 4.94
CA GLU A 69 -17.66 12.08 6.12
C GLU A 69 -17.50 10.59 5.78
N ALA A 70 -18.02 10.15 4.63
CA ALA A 70 -17.96 8.75 4.22
C ALA A 70 -16.60 8.34 3.62
N ALA A 71 -16.05 9.18 2.74
CA ALA A 71 -14.83 8.89 2.00
C ALA A 71 -13.57 9.44 2.68
N GLY A 72 -13.70 10.35 3.65
CA GLY A 72 -12.63 11.13 4.24
C GLY A 72 -12.22 12.34 3.37
N GLY A 73 -11.18 13.06 3.81
CA GLY A 73 -10.69 14.26 3.13
C GLY A 73 -11.29 15.56 3.68
N TYR A 74 -11.06 16.65 2.96
CA TYR A 74 -11.53 17.97 3.34
C TYR A 74 -11.95 18.79 2.12
N PHE A 75 -12.80 19.78 2.34
CA PHE A 75 -13.27 20.69 1.30
C PHE A 75 -13.03 22.15 1.69
N SER A 76 -12.91 23.01 0.69
CA SER A 76 -12.82 24.46 0.84
C SER A 76 -13.73 25.14 -0.19
N THR A 77 -14.34 26.26 0.20
CA THR A 77 -15.20 27.06 -0.68
C THR A 77 -14.36 28.15 -1.35
N ASN A 78 -14.34 28.19 -2.67
CA ASN A 78 -13.70 29.28 -3.42
C ASN A 78 -14.64 30.50 -3.54
N SER A 79 -14.05 31.67 -3.80
CA SER A 79 -14.77 32.94 -3.99
C SER A 79 -15.81 32.90 -5.13
N ASP A 80 -15.61 32.04 -6.13
CA ASP A 80 -16.46 31.96 -7.33
C ASP A 80 -17.71 31.07 -7.13
N GLY A 81 -17.97 30.63 -5.90
CA GLY A 81 -19.07 29.71 -5.56
C GLY A 81 -18.79 28.26 -5.92
N THR A 82 -17.56 27.92 -6.32
CA THR A 82 -17.11 26.54 -6.55
C THR A 82 -16.48 25.92 -5.30
N CYS A 83 -16.60 24.62 -5.14
CA CYS A 83 -16.02 23.87 -4.02
C CYS A 83 -14.75 23.15 -4.48
N SER A 84 -13.64 23.33 -3.77
CA SER A 84 -12.40 22.58 -3.97
C SER A 84 -12.33 21.42 -2.98
N VAL A 85 -12.20 20.18 -3.47
CA VAL A 85 -12.18 18.98 -2.63
C VAL A 85 -10.82 18.30 -2.70
N CYS A 86 -10.28 17.96 -1.53
CA CYS A 86 -9.14 17.07 -1.35
C CYS A 86 -9.66 15.71 -0.85
N ARG A 87 -9.33 14.63 -1.55
CA ARG A 87 -9.84 13.27 -1.25
C ARG A 87 -9.18 12.61 -0.02
N ILE A 88 -8.05 13.13 0.43
CA ILE A 88 -7.23 12.54 1.50
C ILE A 88 -6.81 13.64 2.45
N ASP A 89 -7.12 13.50 3.75
CA ASP A 89 -6.69 14.44 4.79
C ASP A 89 -5.49 13.91 5.59
N SER A 90 -5.36 12.59 5.70
CA SER A 90 -4.24 11.95 6.41
C SER A 90 -3.57 10.87 5.58
N THR A 91 -2.26 10.72 5.77
CA THR A 91 -1.52 9.67 5.07
C THR A 91 -1.92 8.26 5.56
N ASN A 92 -2.50 8.14 6.75
CA ASN A 92 -3.01 6.87 7.26
C ASN A 92 -4.17 6.35 6.38
N GLN A 93 -5.04 7.23 5.90
CA GLN A 93 -6.12 6.90 4.97
C GLN A 93 -5.58 6.34 3.65
N PHE A 94 -4.47 6.90 3.15
CA PHE A 94 -3.76 6.34 2.00
C PHE A 94 -3.15 4.96 2.31
N LEU A 95 -2.49 4.82 3.45
CA LEU A 95 -1.87 3.56 3.88
C LEU A 95 -2.90 2.42 4.05
N GLU A 96 -4.10 2.74 4.53
CA GLU A 96 -5.21 1.78 4.63
C GLU A 96 -5.66 1.27 3.26
N SER A 97 -5.73 2.16 2.25
CA SER A 97 -6.15 1.79 0.89
C SER A 97 -5.25 0.73 0.24
N ILE A 98 -3.95 0.73 0.57
CA ILE A 98 -2.95 -0.24 0.09
C ILE A 98 -2.66 -1.37 1.08
N ASN A 99 -3.47 -1.51 2.14
CA ASN A 99 -3.31 -2.51 3.19
C ASN A 99 -1.99 -2.40 4.00
N ALA A 100 -1.35 -1.23 4.02
CA ALA A 100 -0.10 -0.95 4.73
C ALA A 100 -0.34 -0.33 6.11
N LEU A 101 -1.04 -1.06 6.98
CA LEU A 101 -1.42 -0.57 8.30
C LEU A 101 -0.20 -0.29 9.20
N PHE A 102 -0.18 0.89 9.83
CA PHE A 102 0.88 1.27 10.77
C PHE A 102 1.04 0.28 11.93
N SER A 103 -0.06 -0.30 12.42
CA SER A 103 -0.04 -1.29 13.51
C SER A 103 0.70 -2.58 13.14
N GLN A 104 0.76 -2.93 11.85
CA GLN A 104 1.31 -4.20 11.35
C GLN A 104 2.75 -4.09 10.86
N ARG A 105 3.38 -2.91 10.97
CA ARG A 105 4.73 -2.63 10.47
C ARG A 105 5.78 -3.65 10.94
N TRP A 106 5.79 -3.97 12.23
CA TRP A 106 6.77 -4.90 12.83
C TRP A 106 6.50 -6.35 12.45
N ARG A 107 5.23 -6.75 12.36
CA ARG A 107 4.85 -8.08 11.88
C ARG A 107 5.29 -8.28 10.43
N ASN A 108 5.00 -7.31 9.58
CA ASN A 108 5.34 -7.36 8.15
C ASN A 108 6.88 -7.38 7.96
N PHE A 109 7.61 -6.55 8.71
CA PHE A 109 9.07 -6.57 8.70
C PHE A 109 9.63 -7.94 9.13
N GLY A 110 9.08 -8.54 10.20
CA GLY A 110 9.48 -9.87 10.66
C GLY A 110 9.23 -10.96 9.61
N ILE A 111 8.07 -10.94 8.94
CA ILE A 111 7.75 -11.90 7.87
C ILE A 111 8.72 -11.74 6.69
N PHE A 112 9.05 -10.50 6.32
CA PHE A 112 10.02 -10.24 5.25
C PHE A 112 11.39 -10.84 5.58
N VAL A 113 11.92 -10.60 6.78
CA VAL A 113 13.22 -11.16 7.21
C VAL A 113 13.17 -12.68 7.25
N ALA A 114 12.09 -13.28 7.77
CA ALA A 114 11.93 -14.73 7.83
C ALA A 114 11.93 -15.37 6.42
N LEU A 115 11.24 -14.76 5.44
CA LEU A 115 11.24 -15.21 4.05
C LEU A 115 12.61 -15.07 3.39
N LEU A 116 13.34 -14.00 3.66
CA LEU A 116 14.70 -13.83 3.12
C LEU A 116 15.68 -14.87 3.67
N VAL A 117 15.62 -15.13 4.98
CA VAL A 117 16.49 -16.12 5.62
C VAL A 117 16.17 -17.53 5.11
N SER A 118 14.89 -17.89 4.98
CA SER A 118 14.52 -19.22 4.48
C SER A 118 14.95 -19.44 3.03
N ILE A 119 14.78 -18.44 2.15
CA ILE A 119 15.23 -18.53 0.75
C ILE A 119 16.76 -18.62 0.68
N SER A 120 17.47 -17.81 1.46
CA SER A 120 18.94 -17.81 1.49
C SER A 120 19.49 -19.16 1.97
N PHE A 121 18.86 -19.75 2.99
CA PHE A 121 19.21 -21.06 3.51
C PHE A 121 18.99 -22.17 2.46
N LEU A 122 17.83 -22.19 1.80
CA LEU A 122 17.53 -23.17 0.74
C LEU A 122 18.51 -23.09 -0.42
N LEU A 123 18.88 -21.87 -0.85
CA LEU A 123 19.86 -21.68 -1.92
C LEU A 123 21.25 -22.19 -1.51
N PHE A 124 21.68 -21.92 -0.28
CA PHE A 124 22.97 -22.39 0.23
C PHE A 124 23.02 -23.91 0.37
N SER A 125 21.94 -24.54 0.88
CA SER A 125 21.85 -25.99 0.95
C SER A 125 21.84 -26.63 -0.44
N PHE A 126 21.14 -26.03 -1.41
CA PHE A 126 21.05 -26.56 -2.78
C PHE A 126 22.40 -26.47 -3.52
N THR A 127 23.11 -25.35 -3.43
CA THR A 127 24.45 -25.22 -4.03
C THR A 127 25.45 -26.15 -3.35
N GLY A 128 25.42 -26.27 -2.03
CA GLY A 128 26.23 -27.24 -1.29
C GLY A 128 25.96 -28.69 -1.72
N TRP A 129 24.70 -29.05 -1.94
CA TRP A 129 24.32 -30.37 -2.47
C TRP A 129 24.86 -30.61 -3.88
N LEU A 130 24.76 -29.63 -4.78
CA LEU A 130 25.29 -29.73 -6.14
C LEU A 130 26.80 -29.93 -6.17
N GLU A 131 27.55 -29.20 -5.34
CA GLU A 131 29.00 -29.38 -5.23
C GLU A 131 29.36 -30.76 -4.65
N PHE A 132 28.59 -31.24 -3.67
CA PHE A 132 28.77 -32.59 -3.13
C PHE A 132 28.52 -33.68 -4.19
N GLN A 133 27.50 -33.53 -5.03
CA GLN A 133 27.24 -34.46 -6.15
C GLN A 133 28.40 -34.49 -7.14
N LYS A 134 28.98 -33.33 -7.50
CA LYS A 134 30.16 -33.26 -8.38
C LYS A 134 31.37 -34.00 -7.81
N VAL A 135 31.57 -33.94 -6.49
CA VAL A 135 32.65 -34.68 -5.81
C VAL A 135 32.44 -36.19 -5.87
N ILE A 136 31.18 -36.66 -5.75
CA ILE A 136 30.84 -38.07 -5.89
C ILE A 136 31.04 -38.55 -7.33
N GLU A 137 30.55 -37.79 -8.31
CA GLU A 137 30.69 -38.12 -9.75
C GLU A 137 32.17 -38.23 -10.15
N LYS A 138 33.02 -37.30 -9.70
CA LYS A 138 34.46 -37.31 -9.98
C LYS A 138 35.22 -38.47 -9.31
N ARG A 139 34.64 -39.11 -8.29
CA ARG A 139 35.22 -40.28 -7.60
C ARG A 139 34.76 -41.63 -8.16
N ARG A 140 33.78 -41.65 -9.06
CA ARG A 140 33.35 -42.86 -9.79
C ARG A 140 34.14 -42.98 -11.08
#